data_AF-A0A2S6RA09-F1
#
_entry.id   AF-A0A2S6RA09-F1
#
_cell.length_a   1.000
_cell.length_b   1.000
_cell.length_c   1.000
_cell.angle_alpha   90.00
_cell.angle_beta   90.00
_cell.angle_gamma   90.00
#
_symmetry.space_group_name_H-M   'P 1'
#
loop_
_entity.id
_entity.type
_entity.pdbx_description
1 polymer ?
#
loop_
_entity_poly.entity_id
_entity_poly.type
_entity_poly.pdbx_seq_one_letter_code
_entity_poly.pdbx_strand_id
1 'polypeptide(L)'
;MKICNYIILFFLILIKSNSVFANKLAKLENNNLNFIIPNILTELDKKLYLEINELMINGKWEEAKKKTKLLKNKVLLGYIDYDKLMHPNKYRSSYNELFDWLETYNDYPVVMQRRVYNLMRKRTEQNKQKSSIKKPVYGRYLRGYGENNKRYANEIVKKKRNNKIYINDNISNLIISQEFKKLLKYYNFQDKSKIEIIYYLQKDAEKNFHAGFLTKSFKTYKFLINEIKIENPKIIFKAGINAFRLKNYNASAKLFEKCNFLIKKSANEYSPKLKSACLYWQAKISSKQEIKNSLYLQASKFNRTMYGQLAIEKLNKKDGFVWDRQSKKRLKNNKKISITNLTSFHRLIALSELKFYDKADLEMRNLYSKIERNKSNSKLLLHLSEYLDLAAVQIRLGESFFNKDYSLFMRGMYPTPEWSLEEGFIFDKAFIYAIIRRESAFNFRAKSSKGARGLMQLMPRTASKIQKDHRLRYGNKHKLYSLNLNLELGQKLLKELLKNPTTKNSILNTLIAYNAGITRVKKWNKNIRESDPLAFVESIPIKETRMFVKYILTDLWIYRDKLGQNKITRSMLANDKWPILSYQDFNFARDAKLR
;
A
#
# COMPACT_ATOMS: atom_id res chain seq x y z
N MET A 1 8.27 -51.57 60.69
CA MET A 1 6.93 -51.36 61.26
C MET A 1 6.28 -50.17 60.55
N LYS A 2 5.19 -50.44 59.82
CA LYS A 2 4.13 -49.53 59.33
C LYS A 2 4.52 -48.24 58.58
N ILE A 3 4.45 -48.32 57.24
CA ILE A 3 3.57 -47.54 56.32
C ILE A 3 4.16 -47.68 54.90
N CYS A 4 4.05 -48.90 54.37
CA CYS A 4 4.04 -49.20 52.94
C CYS A 4 2.70 -49.92 52.75
N ASN A 5 1.66 -49.23 52.25
CA ASN A 5 0.49 -49.84 51.58
C ASN A 5 -0.67 -48.90 51.17
N TYR A 6 -0.57 -47.57 51.31
CA TYR A 6 -1.67 -46.67 50.90
C TYR A 6 -1.46 -45.88 49.58
N ILE A 7 -0.31 -45.99 48.92
CA ILE A 7 -0.04 -45.20 47.69
C ILE A 7 -0.32 -45.98 46.39
N ILE A 8 -0.41 -47.32 46.44
CA ILE A 8 -0.60 -48.14 45.23
C ILE A 8 -2.09 -48.40 44.91
N LEU A 9 -3.00 -48.24 45.87
CA LEU A 9 -4.44 -48.43 45.63
C LEU A 9 -5.16 -47.17 45.07
N PHE A 10 -4.56 -45.98 45.19
CA PHE A 10 -5.15 -44.74 44.68
C PHE A 10 -4.86 -44.51 43.17
N PHE A 11 -3.86 -45.19 42.62
CA PHE A 11 -3.50 -45.08 41.20
C PHE A 11 -4.27 -46.02 40.27
N LEU A 12 -4.94 -47.05 40.81
CA LEU A 12 -5.72 -48.02 40.02
C LEU A 12 -7.22 -47.72 39.94
N ILE A 13 -7.73 -46.77 40.74
CA ILE A 13 -9.14 -46.33 40.68
C ILE A 13 -9.34 -45.12 39.72
N LEU A 14 -8.27 -44.41 39.36
CA LEU A 14 -8.33 -43.31 38.37
C LEU A 14 -8.22 -43.76 36.90
N ILE A 15 -8.02 -45.05 36.63
CA ILE A 15 -7.89 -45.58 35.25
C ILE A 15 -9.23 -46.07 34.68
N LYS A 16 -10.31 -46.17 35.48
CA LYS A 16 -11.63 -46.62 34.99
C LYS A 16 -12.68 -45.52 34.77
N SER A 17 -12.39 -44.24 34.99
CA SER A 17 -13.30 -43.13 34.68
C SER A 17 -12.96 -42.34 33.40
N ASN A 18 -11.93 -42.74 32.65
CA ASN A 18 -11.48 -42.01 31.45
C ASN A 18 -12.14 -42.43 30.13
N SER A 19 -12.90 -43.53 30.06
CA SER A 19 -13.51 -43.94 28.79
C SER A 19 -14.73 -43.09 28.39
N VAL A 20 -15.47 -42.55 29.36
CA VAL A 20 -16.64 -41.70 29.09
C VAL A 20 -16.22 -40.26 28.77
N PHE A 21 -15.17 -39.74 29.42
CA PHE A 21 -14.63 -38.40 29.15
C PHE A 21 -13.80 -38.35 27.86
N ALA A 22 -13.03 -39.40 27.55
CA ALA A 22 -12.34 -39.53 26.27
C ALA A 22 -13.31 -39.66 25.10
N ASN A 23 -14.44 -40.37 25.25
CA ASN A 23 -15.48 -40.41 24.22
C ASN A 23 -16.28 -39.10 24.10
N LYS A 24 -16.40 -38.30 25.17
CA LYS A 24 -17.00 -36.96 25.13
C LYS A 24 -16.06 -35.93 24.50
N LEU A 25 -14.75 -36.01 24.76
CA LEU A 25 -13.70 -35.22 24.10
C LEU A 25 -13.52 -35.62 22.63
N ALA A 26 -13.55 -36.92 22.30
CA ALA A 26 -13.51 -37.40 20.91
C ALA A 26 -14.80 -37.03 20.14
N LYS A 27 -15.97 -36.99 20.79
CA LYS A 27 -17.21 -36.44 20.20
C LYS A 27 -17.19 -34.91 20.08
N LEU A 28 -16.47 -34.19 20.95
CA LEU A 28 -16.30 -32.73 20.86
C LEU A 28 -15.22 -32.31 19.85
N GLU A 29 -14.21 -33.15 19.61
CA GLU A 29 -13.18 -32.93 18.58
C GLU A 29 -13.65 -33.34 17.17
N ASN A 30 -14.59 -34.28 17.04
CA ASN A 30 -15.17 -34.67 15.74
C ASN A 30 -16.09 -33.62 15.09
N ASN A 31 -16.32 -32.47 15.72
CA ASN A 31 -17.11 -31.37 15.15
C ASN A 31 -16.28 -30.16 14.65
N ASN A 32 -14.94 -30.24 14.64
CA ASN A 32 -14.07 -29.25 14.01
C ASN A 32 -13.44 -29.81 12.73
N LEU A 33 -14.22 -29.88 11.65
CA LEU A 33 -13.71 -30.19 10.31
C LEU A 33 -12.72 -29.09 9.88
N ASN A 34 -11.42 -29.35 10.06
CA ASN A 34 -10.34 -28.54 9.51
C ASN A 34 -10.25 -28.83 8.00
N PHE A 35 -10.44 -27.82 7.18
CA PHE A 35 -10.23 -27.95 5.73
C PHE A 35 -8.73 -27.94 5.42
N ILE A 36 -8.22 -29.05 4.88
CA ILE A 36 -6.84 -29.19 4.41
C ILE A 36 -6.81 -28.76 2.94
N ILE A 37 -5.95 -27.79 2.60
CA ILE A 37 -5.72 -27.41 1.21
C ILE A 37 -4.94 -28.53 0.52
N PRO A 38 -5.44 -29.11 -0.58
CA PRO A 38 -4.77 -30.22 -1.25
C PRO A 38 -3.51 -29.73 -1.97
N ASN A 39 -2.53 -30.64 -2.12
CA ASN A 39 -1.48 -30.45 -3.11
C ASN A 39 -2.04 -30.83 -4.49
N ILE A 40 -1.93 -29.93 -5.47
CA ILE A 40 -2.44 -30.14 -6.83
C ILE A 40 -1.36 -30.69 -7.76
N LEU A 41 -0.12 -30.24 -7.60
CA LEU A 41 1.00 -30.67 -8.42
C LEU A 41 1.87 -31.67 -7.67
N THR A 42 2.33 -32.70 -8.38
CA THR A 42 3.42 -33.57 -7.91
C THR A 42 4.74 -32.80 -7.90
N GLU A 43 5.74 -33.24 -7.13
CA GLU A 43 7.08 -32.60 -7.15
C GLU A 43 7.71 -32.61 -8.55
N LEU A 44 7.46 -33.66 -9.34
CA LEU A 44 7.88 -33.73 -10.73
C LEU A 44 7.18 -32.67 -11.59
N ASP A 45 5.85 -32.53 -11.48
CA ASP A 45 5.11 -31.50 -12.21
C ASP A 45 5.58 -30.10 -11.81
N LYS A 46 5.87 -29.86 -10.52
CA LYS A 46 6.40 -28.58 -10.06
C LYS A 46 7.72 -28.25 -10.74
N LYS A 47 8.66 -29.19 -10.76
CA LYS A 47 9.95 -29.03 -11.45
C LYS A 47 9.76 -28.77 -12.94
N LEU A 48 8.92 -29.56 -13.62
CA LEU A 48 8.64 -29.39 -15.04
C LEU A 48 8.01 -28.02 -15.35
N TYR A 49 7.04 -27.56 -14.56
CA TYR A 49 6.42 -26.25 -14.76
C TYR A 49 7.39 -25.10 -14.58
N LEU A 50 8.31 -25.18 -13.61
CA LEU A 50 9.37 -24.19 -13.41
C LEU A 50 10.32 -24.15 -14.61
N GLU A 51 10.81 -25.31 -15.07
CA GLU A 51 11.67 -25.42 -16.25
C GLU A 51 10.97 -24.90 -17.51
N ILE A 52 9.70 -25.27 -17.72
CA ILE A 52 8.89 -24.77 -18.84
C ILE A 52 8.81 -23.25 -18.76
N ASN A 53 8.50 -22.68 -17.60
CA ASN A 53 8.41 -21.22 -17.46
C ASN A 53 9.72 -20.51 -17.81
N GLU A 54 10.88 -21.06 -17.43
CA GLU A 54 12.19 -20.53 -17.84
C GLU A 54 12.42 -20.60 -19.35
N LEU A 55 12.10 -21.74 -19.97
CA LEU A 55 12.19 -21.92 -21.42
C LEU A 55 11.29 -20.91 -22.15
N MET A 56 10.08 -20.68 -21.64
CA MET A 56 9.12 -19.74 -22.21
C MET A 56 9.61 -18.29 -22.11
N ILE A 57 10.20 -17.88 -20.99
CA ILE A 57 10.85 -16.56 -20.84
C ILE A 57 12.00 -16.39 -21.83
N ASN A 58 12.73 -17.47 -22.12
CA ASN A 58 13.85 -17.46 -23.03
C ASN A 58 13.47 -17.64 -24.51
N GLY A 59 12.20 -17.92 -24.80
CA GLY A 59 11.69 -18.14 -26.15
C GLY A 59 12.05 -19.49 -26.76
N LYS A 60 12.35 -20.49 -25.92
CA LYS A 60 12.67 -21.87 -26.32
C LYS A 60 11.40 -22.73 -26.40
N TRP A 61 10.56 -22.43 -27.39
CA TRP A 61 9.19 -22.96 -27.49
C TRP A 61 9.12 -24.48 -27.71
N GLU A 62 9.97 -25.02 -28.57
CA GLU A 62 9.96 -26.46 -28.88
C GLU A 62 10.45 -27.32 -27.71
N GLU A 63 11.48 -26.86 -27.00
CA GLU A 63 11.94 -27.50 -25.76
C GLU A 63 10.83 -27.47 -24.69
N ALA A 64 10.15 -26.33 -24.53
CA ALA A 64 9.02 -26.20 -23.62
C ALA A 64 7.88 -27.17 -24.01
N LYS A 65 7.55 -27.28 -25.30
CA LYS A 65 6.52 -28.18 -25.84
C LYS A 65 6.85 -29.66 -25.62
N LYS A 66 8.13 -30.05 -25.68
CA LYS A 66 8.55 -31.42 -25.33
C LYS A 66 8.30 -31.70 -23.84
N LYS A 67 8.65 -30.76 -22.97
CA LYS A 67 8.44 -30.90 -21.51
C LYS A 67 6.97 -30.88 -21.11
N THR A 68 6.11 -30.10 -21.78
CA THR A 68 4.66 -30.09 -21.47
C THR A 68 4.00 -31.44 -21.71
N LYS A 69 4.51 -32.28 -22.62
CA LYS A 69 4.03 -33.65 -22.84
C LYS A 69 4.29 -34.57 -21.64
N LEU A 70 5.31 -34.26 -20.82
CA LEU A 70 5.70 -35.05 -19.65
C LEU A 70 4.89 -34.71 -18.40
N LEU A 71 4.12 -33.61 -18.41
CA LEU A 71 3.28 -33.20 -17.28
C LEU A 71 2.16 -34.21 -17.05
N LYS A 72 2.05 -34.71 -15.81
CA LYS A 72 0.91 -35.52 -15.37
C LYS A 72 -0.31 -34.64 -15.16
N ASN A 73 -0.15 -33.55 -14.43
CA ASN A 73 -1.19 -32.56 -14.24
C ASN A 73 -1.04 -31.39 -15.23
N LYS A 74 -2.01 -31.21 -16.11
CA LYS A 74 -2.02 -30.19 -17.19
C LYS A 74 -2.85 -28.94 -16.86
N VAL A 75 -3.25 -28.76 -15.61
CA VAL A 75 -4.20 -27.70 -15.19
C VAL A 75 -3.74 -26.27 -15.55
N LEU A 76 -2.44 -26.04 -15.75
CA LEU A 76 -1.87 -24.73 -16.07
C LEU A 76 -1.50 -24.52 -17.55
N LEU A 77 -1.87 -25.41 -18.48
CA LEU A 77 -1.49 -25.27 -19.90
C LEU A 77 -1.93 -23.93 -20.50
N GLY A 78 -3.13 -23.44 -20.21
CA GLY A 78 -3.58 -22.15 -20.73
C GLY A 78 -2.76 -20.96 -20.26
N TYR A 79 -2.08 -21.05 -19.10
CA TYR A 79 -1.11 -20.03 -18.66
C TYR A 79 0.20 -20.10 -19.45
N ILE A 80 0.67 -21.30 -19.79
CA ILE A 80 1.85 -21.49 -20.64
C ILE A 80 1.56 -20.93 -22.03
N ASP A 81 0.44 -21.32 -22.63
CA ASP A 81 0.03 -20.84 -23.96
C ASP A 81 -0.10 -19.32 -23.96
N TYR A 82 -0.73 -18.75 -22.92
CA TYR A 82 -0.84 -17.30 -22.77
C TYR A 82 0.53 -16.61 -22.74
N ASP A 83 1.53 -17.16 -22.03
CA ASP A 83 2.86 -16.56 -21.96
C ASP A 83 3.59 -16.57 -23.32
N LYS A 84 3.40 -17.62 -24.13
CA LYS A 84 3.88 -17.66 -25.52
C LYS A 84 3.19 -16.57 -26.34
N LEU A 85 1.86 -16.55 -26.30
CA LEU A 85 1.04 -15.65 -27.11
C LEU A 85 1.23 -14.18 -26.77
N MET A 86 1.65 -13.90 -25.53
CA MET A 86 1.85 -12.53 -25.03
C MET A 86 3.33 -12.20 -24.84
N HIS A 87 4.24 -13.00 -25.41
CA HIS A 87 5.67 -12.76 -25.27
C HIS A 87 6.05 -11.41 -25.89
N PRO A 88 6.79 -10.54 -25.16
CA PRO A 88 6.94 -9.14 -25.55
C PRO A 88 7.76 -8.89 -26.84
N ASN A 89 8.68 -9.79 -27.20
CA ASN A 89 9.68 -9.52 -28.24
C ASN A 89 10.25 -10.75 -28.98
N LYS A 90 9.79 -11.97 -28.67
CA LYS A 90 10.32 -13.23 -29.25
C LYS A 90 9.23 -14.12 -29.87
N TYR A 91 7.98 -13.69 -29.80
CA TYR A 91 6.87 -14.39 -30.43
C TYR A 91 5.87 -13.39 -30.99
N ARG A 92 5.31 -13.70 -32.15
CA ARG A 92 4.27 -12.90 -32.80
C ARG A 92 3.09 -13.80 -33.10
N SER A 93 2.11 -13.79 -32.21
CA SER A 93 0.91 -14.60 -32.33
C SER A 93 0.06 -14.21 -33.53
N SER A 94 -0.38 -15.22 -34.25
CA SER A 94 -1.35 -15.12 -35.34
C SER A 94 -2.76 -14.84 -34.82
N TYR A 95 -3.69 -14.49 -35.72
CA TYR A 95 -5.09 -14.32 -35.37
C TYR A 95 -5.70 -15.65 -34.88
N ASN A 96 -5.46 -16.76 -35.60
CA ASN A 96 -6.01 -18.08 -35.28
C ASN A 96 -5.57 -18.55 -33.89
N GLU A 97 -4.28 -18.47 -33.55
CA GLU A 97 -3.82 -18.87 -32.21
C GLU A 97 -4.48 -18.07 -31.08
N LEU A 98 -4.73 -16.77 -31.29
CA LEU A 98 -5.39 -15.93 -30.31
C LEU A 98 -6.89 -16.23 -30.21
N PHE A 99 -7.52 -16.58 -31.33
CA PHE A 99 -8.90 -17.03 -31.40
C PHE A 99 -9.07 -18.37 -30.68
N ASP A 100 -8.26 -19.37 -31.01
CA ASP A 100 -8.27 -20.72 -30.43
C ASP A 100 -8.06 -20.66 -28.91
N TRP A 101 -7.15 -19.80 -28.44
CA TRP A 101 -6.94 -19.60 -27.01
C TRP A 101 -8.18 -19.03 -26.31
N LEU A 102 -8.91 -18.10 -26.94
CA LEU A 102 -10.13 -17.53 -26.36
C LEU A 102 -11.27 -18.53 -26.29
N GLU A 103 -11.41 -19.41 -27.30
CA GLU A 103 -12.41 -20.47 -27.28
C GLU A 103 -12.08 -21.53 -26.24
N THR A 104 -10.84 -22.02 -26.25
CA THR A 104 -10.36 -23.10 -25.38
C THR A 104 -10.32 -22.68 -23.90
N TYR A 105 -9.89 -21.46 -23.61
CA TYR A 105 -9.62 -20.98 -22.24
C TYR A 105 -10.59 -19.88 -21.80
N ASN A 106 -11.86 -19.99 -22.18
CA ASN A 106 -12.91 -19.00 -21.86
C ASN A 106 -13.23 -18.89 -20.34
N ASP A 107 -12.72 -19.80 -19.51
CA ASP A 107 -12.92 -19.82 -18.06
C ASP A 107 -11.76 -19.18 -17.26
N TYR A 108 -10.69 -18.74 -17.94
CA TYR A 108 -9.50 -18.10 -17.37
C TYR A 108 -9.78 -16.66 -16.93
N PRO A 109 -8.87 -15.99 -16.18
CA PRO A 109 -9.11 -14.63 -15.72
C PRO A 109 -9.46 -13.66 -16.87
N VAL A 110 -10.59 -12.98 -16.75
CA VAL A 110 -11.11 -12.07 -17.79
C VAL A 110 -10.11 -10.98 -18.23
N VAL A 111 -9.18 -10.57 -17.37
CA VAL A 111 -8.11 -9.63 -17.73
C VAL A 111 -7.17 -10.21 -18.79
N MET A 112 -6.85 -11.51 -18.69
CA MET A 112 -6.06 -12.22 -19.69
C MET A 112 -6.84 -12.34 -20.98
N GLN A 113 -8.08 -12.82 -20.92
CA GLN A 113 -8.95 -12.93 -22.09
C GLN A 113 -9.08 -11.61 -22.85
N ARG A 114 -9.28 -10.48 -22.14
CA ARG A 114 -9.35 -9.17 -22.79
C ARG A 114 -8.05 -8.73 -23.44
N ARG A 115 -6.90 -9.11 -22.90
CA ARG A 115 -5.61 -8.81 -23.53
C ARG A 115 -5.45 -9.61 -24.83
N VAL A 116 -5.76 -10.90 -24.80
CA VAL A 116 -5.77 -11.78 -25.97
C VAL A 116 -6.75 -11.25 -27.01
N TYR A 117 -8.00 -10.97 -26.63
CA TYR A 117 -9.03 -10.38 -27.51
C TYR A 117 -8.58 -9.07 -28.15
N ASN A 118 -8.02 -8.13 -27.37
CA ASN A 118 -7.56 -6.86 -27.91
C ASN A 118 -6.38 -7.05 -28.89
N LEU A 119 -5.49 -8.02 -28.63
CA LEU A 119 -4.39 -8.33 -29.55
C LEU A 119 -4.93 -8.99 -30.82
N MET A 120 -5.86 -9.95 -30.68
CA MET A 120 -6.55 -10.63 -31.77
C MET A 120 -7.19 -9.60 -32.71
N ARG A 121 -7.97 -8.66 -32.17
CA ARG A 121 -8.61 -7.57 -32.93
C ARG A 121 -7.62 -6.71 -33.72
N LYS A 122 -6.43 -6.45 -33.17
CA LYS A 122 -5.37 -5.72 -33.91
C LYS A 122 -4.77 -6.55 -35.04
N ARG A 123 -4.76 -7.88 -34.94
CA ARG A 123 -4.39 -8.77 -36.05
C ARG A 123 -5.48 -8.83 -37.11
N THR A 124 -6.74 -8.72 -36.70
CA THR A 124 -7.91 -8.64 -37.59
C THR A 124 -7.95 -7.38 -38.42
N GLU A 125 -7.58 -6.21 -37.89
CA GLU A 125 -7.53 -4.98 -38.72
C GLU A 125 -6.50 -5.08 -39.86
N GLN A 126 -5.56 -6.03 -39.79
CA GLN A 126 -4.64 -6.38 -40.88
C GLN A 126 -5.26 -7.38 -41.89
N ASN A 127 -6.32 -8.12 -41.51
CA ASN A 127 -6.99 -9.17 -42.28
C ASN A 127 -8.52 -8.99 -42.21
N LYS A 128 -9.17 -8.53 -43.29
CA LYS A 128 -10.58 -8.04 -43.40
C LYS A 128 -11.75 -8.88 -42.81
N GLN A 129 -11.55 -9.97 -42.09
CA GLN A 129 -12.62 -10.80 -41.49
C GLN A 129 -13.13 -10.24 -40.15
N LYS A 130 -14.44 -9.94 -40.01
CA LYS A 130 -15.04 -9.60 -38.70
C LYS A 130 -15.20 -10.87 -37.84
N SER A 131 -14.52 -10.96 -36.68
CA SER A 131 -14.66 -12.10 -35.74
C SER A 131 -16.05 -12.15 -35.09
N SER A 132 -16.64 -13.34 -34.96
CA SER A 132 -17.89 -13.60 -34.22
C SER A 132 -17.74 -13.55 -32.68
N ILE A 133 -16.51 -13.70 -32.15
CA ILE A 133 -16.26 -13.72 -30.69
C ILE A 133 -16.64 -12.37 -30.05
N LYS A 134 -17.53 -12.44 -29.05
CA LYS A 134 -17.92 -11.29 -28.22
C LYS A 134 -16.78 -10.90 -27.28
N LYS A 135 -16.61 -9.58 -27.09
CA LYS A 135 -15.60 -9.02 -26.18
C LYS A 135 -15.83 -9.51 -24.74
N PRO A 136 -14.82 -10.13 -24.08
CA PRO A 136 -14.99 -10.66 -22.73
C PRO A 136 -15.43 -9.58 -21.72
N VAL A 137 -16.52 -9.84 -21.00
CA VAL A 137 -17.13 -8.91 -20.05
C VAL A 137 -16.63 -9.20 -18.64
N TYR A 138 -16.25 -8.16 -17.92
CA TYR A 138 -15.65 -8.32 -16.60
C TYR A 138 -16.60 -8.88 -15.52
N GLY A 139 -17.92 -8.80 -15.71
CA GLY A 139 -18.90 -9.28 -14.74
C GLY A 139 -18.58 -8.88 -13.29
N ARG A 140 -18.52 -9.88 -12.41
CA ARG A 140 -18.26 -9.75 -10.96
C ARG A 140 -16.77 -9.79 -10.59
N TYR A 141 -15.86 -9.61 -11.55
CA TYR A 141 -14.42 -9.69 -11.31
C TYR A 141 -13.94 -8.72 -10.23
N LEU A 142 -13.10 -9.21 -9.32
CA LEU A 142 -12.56 -8.40 -8.23
C LEU A 142 -11.54 -7.38 -8.77
N ARG A 143 -11.89 -6.09 -8.65
CA ARG A 143 -11.12 -4.95 -9.16
C ARG A 143 -10.61 -4.06 -8.02
N GLY A 144 -9.81 -3.07 -8.37
CA GLY A 144 -9.26 -2.08 -7.45
C GLY A 144 -7.85 -2.44 -6.99
N TYR A 145 -7.31 -1.63 -6.07
CA TYR A 145 -6.01 -1.85 -5.42
C TYR A 145 -6.16 -1.82 -3.89
N GLY A 146 -7.40 -1.89 -3.40
CA GLY A 146 -7.74 -1.61 -2.00
C GLY A 146 -7.70 -0.13 -1.66
N GLU A 147 -8.50 0.26 -0.66
CA GLU A 147 -8.74 1.66 -0.29
C GLU A 147 -9.05 2.54 -1.51
N ASN A 148 -10.27 2.44 -2.07
CA ASN A 148 -10.73 3.36 -3.10
C ASN A 148 -10.62 4.83 -2.63
N ASN A 149 -9.46 5.46 -2.88
CA ASN A 149 -9.24 6.91 -2.78
C ASN A 149 -10.16 7.70 -3.73
N LYS A 150 -10.93 7.02 -4.59
CA LYS A 150 -11.97 7.64 -5.42
C LYS A 150 -13.06 8.33 -4.61
N ARG A 151 -13.27 8.00 -3.32
CA ARG A 151 -14.22 8.72 -2.46
C ARG A 151 -13.76 10.11 -2.00
N TYR A 152 -12.51 10.51 -2.25
CA TYR A 152 -12.06 11.87 -1.93
C TYR A 152 -11.25 12.57 -3.04
N ALA A 153 -10.71 11.82 -4.02
CA ALA A 153 -9.87 12.39 -5.07
C ALA A 153 -10.63 12.76 -6.36
N ASN A 154 -11.81 12.17 -6.62
CA ASN A 154 -12.40 12.19 -7.95
C ASN A 154 -13.54 13.20 -8.18
N GLU A 155 -14.06 13.86 -7.15
CA GLU A 155 -15.05 14.93 -7.35
C GLU A 155 -14.40 16.31 -7.61
N ILE A 156 -13.13 16.49 -7.28
CA ILE A 156 -12.44 17.78 -7.50
C ILE A 156 -11.58 17.78 -8.79
N VAL A 157 -11.18 16.62 -9.31
CA VAL A 157 -10.20 16.53 -10.42
C VAL A 157 -10.86 16.35 -11.80
N LYS A 158 -12.18 16.16 -11.88
CA LYS A 158 -12.89 16.01 -13.16
C LYS A 158 -13.48 17.30 -13.75
N LYS A 159 -13.31 18.45 -13.10
CA LYS A 159 -13.55 19.77 -13.71
C LYS A 159 -12.25 20.57 -13.68
N LYS A 160 -11.85 21.11 -14.83
CA LYS A 160 -10.64 21.95 -15.09
C LYS A 160 -9.34 21.19 -15.43
N ARG A 161 -9.36 20.51 -16.56
CA ARG A 161 -8.25 20.57 -17.53
C ARG A 161 -8.85 21.12 -18.81
N ASN A 162 -8.71 22.44 -19.05
CA ASN A 162 -8.67 23.06 -20.38
C ASN A 162 -8.71 24.60 -20.40
N ASN A 163 -8.77 25.30 -19.26
CA ASN A 163 -8.60 26.76 -19.30
C ASN A 163 -7.19 27.11 -18.81
N LYS A 164 -6.30 27.49 -19.74
CA LYS A 164 -5.16 28.36 -19.40
C LYS A 164 -5.77 29.65 -18.86
N ILE A 165 -5.71 29.83 -17.55
CA ILE A 165 -6.20 31.03 -16.88
C ILE A 165 -5.08 32.07 -17.00
N TYR A 166 -5.27 33.06 -17.86
CA TYR A 166 -4.36 34.20 -17.99
C TYR A 166 -4.74 35.24 -16.94
N ILE A 167 -3.84 35.50 -15.98
CA ILE A 167 -3.94 36.69 -15.15
C ILE A 167 -3.16 37.81 -15.84
N ASN A 168 -3.75 39.01 -15.86
CA ASN A 168 -3.09 40.22 -16.32
C ASN A 168 -1.77 40.45 -15.53
N ASP A 169 -0.68 40.78 -16.24
CA ASP A 169 0.65 41.01 -15.66
C ASP A 169 0.62 42.03 -14.51
N ASN A 170 -0.25 43.03 -14.57
CA ASN A 170 -0.44 44.00 -13.49
C ASN A 170 -0.89 43.33 -12.18
N ILE A 171 -1.85 42.40 -12.22
CA ILE A 171 -2.33 41.68 -11.04
C ILE A 171 -1.24 40.73 -10.50
N SER A 172 -0.51 40.06 -11.40
CA SER A 172 0.63 39.22 -11.03
C SER A 172 1.69 40.03 -10.27
N ASN A 173 2.04 41.22 -10.79
CA ASN A 173 3.00 42.13 -10.18
C ASN A 173 2.54 42.61 -8.80
N LEU A 174 1.28 43.02 -8.65
CA LEU A 174 0.72 43.43 -7.34
C LEU A 174 0.75 42.29 -6.29
N ILE A 175 0.53 41.04 -6.71
CA ILE A 175 0.65 39.87 -5.82
C ILE A 175 2.11 39.67 -5.40
N ILE A 176 3.05 39.72 -6.35
CA ILE A 176 4.48 39.51 -6.10
C ILE A 176 5.08 40.62 -5.23
N SER A 177 4.68 41.88 -5.45
CA SER A 177 5.09 43.05 -4.65
C SER A 177 4.32 43.17 -3.32
N GLN A 178 3.28 42.35 -3.12
CA GLN A 178 2.40 42.36 -1.94
C GLN A 178 1.66 43.69 -1.72
N GLU A 179 1.30 44.37 -2.82
CA GLU A 179 0.51 45.60 -2.84
C GLU A 179 -0.99 45.30 -2.73
N PHE A 180 -1.38 44.60 -1.65
CA PHE A 180 -2.72 44.05 -1.49
C PHE A 180 -3.84 45.10 -1.45
N LYS A 181 -3.57 46.32 -0.98
CA LYS A 181 -4.55 47.43 -1.02
C LYS A 181 -4.93 47.80 -2.46
N LYS A 182 -3.96 47.84 -3.38
CA LYS A 182 -4.23 48.08 -4.81
C LYS A 182 -4.93 46.87 -5.43
N LEU A 183 -4.56 45.66 -5.02
CA LEU A 183 -5.20 44.42 -5.49
C LEU A 183 -6.71 44.39 -5.17
N LEU A 184 -7.15 44.91 -4.02
CA LEU A 184 -8.56 45.00 -3.65
C LEU A 184 -9.39 45.84 -4.64
N LYS A 185 -8.78 46.81 -5.34
CA LYS A 185 -9.47 47.60 -6.38
C LYS A 185 -9.91 46.75 -7.58
N TYR A 186 -9.22 45.64 -7.83
CA TYR A 186 -9.55 44.69 -8.89
C TYR A 186 -10.50 43.58 -8.42
N TYR A 187 -10.92 43.63 -7.16
CA TYR A 187 -11.75 42.62 -6.53
C TYR A 187 -13.23 43.02 -6.60
N ASN A 188 -13.83 42.95 -7.79
CA ASN A 188 -15.29 43.05 -7.90
C ASN A 188 -15.94 41.75 -7.38
N PHE A 189 -16.88 41.88 -6.46
CA PHE A 189 -17.33 40.79 -5.58
C PHE A 189 -18.13 39.66 -6.28
N GLN A 190 -18.48 39.80 -7.57
CA GLN A 190 -19.38 38.87 -8.26
C GLN A 190 -18.75 38.00 -9.38
N ASP A 191 -17.44 38.09 -9.66
CA ASP A 191 -16.92 37.60 -10.95
C ASP A 191 -15.85 36.47 -10.92
N LYS A 192 -15.69 35.75 -12.04
CA LYS A 192 -14.71 34.65 -12.24
C LYS A 192 -13.28 35.03 -11.85
N SER A 193 -12.91 36.30 -12.02
CA SER A 193 -11.60 36.88 -11.67
C SER A 193 -11.22 36.71 -10.19
N LYS A 194 -12.19 36.70 -9.27
CA LYS A 194 -11.95 36.51 -7.83
C LYS A 194 -11.36 35.14 -7.49
N ILE A 195 -11.91 34.09 -8.09
CA ILE A 195 -11.41 32.71 -7.88
C ILE A 195 -9.97 32.59 -8.37
N GLU A 196 -9.64 33.29 -9.45
CA GLU A 196 -8.31 33.30 -10.05
C GLU A 196 -7.33 34.05 -9.14
N ILE A 197 -7.63 35.28 -8.72
CA ILE A 197 -6.79 36.05 -7.80
C ILE A 197 -6.50 35.24 -6.51
N ILE A 198 -7.51 34.61 -5.91
CA ILE A 198 -7.35 33.74 -4.74
C ILE A 198 -6.40 32.58 -5.04
N TYR A 199 -6.57 31.92 -6.19
CA TYR A 199 -5.69 30.84 -6.61
C TYR A 199 -4.23 31.30 -6.75
N TYR A 200 -3.98 32.45 -7.37
CA TYR A 200 -2.64 32.98 -7.55
C TYR A 200 -2.01 33.47 -6.25
N LEU A 201 -2.76 34.14 -5.37
CA LEU A 201 -2.32 34.48 -4.00
C LEU A 201 -1.94 33.22 -3.22
N GLN A 202 -2.74 32.16 -3.31
CA GLN A 202 -2.41 30.88 -2.68
C GLN A 202 -1.11 30.30 -3.26
N LYS A 203 -0.92 30.35 -4.59
CA LYS A 203 0.29 29.86 -5.25
C LYS A 203 1.53 30.65 -4.89
N ASP A 204 1.43 31.98 -4.82
CA ASP A 204 2.52 32.84 -4.36
C ASP A 204 2.86 32.53 -2.89
N ALA A 205 1.86 32.44 -2.01
CA ALA A 205 2.07 32.09 -0.61
C ALA A 205 2.77 30.73 -0.47
N GLU A 206 2.34 29.71 -1.22
CA GLU A 206 2.98 28.39 -1.25
C GLU A 206 4.41 28.43 -1.80
N LYS A 207 4.65 29.17 -2.89
CA LYS A 207 5.98 29.36 -3.48
C LYS A 207 6.93 29.98 -2.48
N ASN A 208 6.53 31.08 -1.85
CA ASN A 208 7.34 31.78 -0.83
C ASN A 208 7.58 30.91 0.41
N PHE A 209 6.57 30.17 0.87
CA PHE A 209 6.70 29.22 1.99
C PHE A 209 7.74 28.13 1.71
N HIS A 210 7.73 27.56 0.50
CA HIS A 210 8.66 26.51 0.09
C HIS A 210 10.08 27.03 -0.23
N ALA A 211 10.19 28.30 -0.62
CA ALA A 211 11.47 28.97 -0.81
C ALA A 211 12.13 29.41 0.52
N GLY A 212 11.36 29.44 1.61
CA GLY A 212 11.85 29.89 2.93
C GLY A 212 11.55 31.37 3.23
N PHE A 213 10.86 32.09 2.34
CA PHE A 213 10.39 33.45 2.57
C PHE A 213 9.12 33.46 3.43
N LEU A 214 9.27 33.03 4.68
CA LEU A 214 8.15 32.76 5.60
C LEU A 214 7.34 34.02 5.91
N THR A 215 7.99 35.14 6.22
CA THR A 215 7.32 36.42 6.50
C THR A 215 6.49 36.88 5.31
N LYS A 216 7.06 36.82 4.11
CA LYS A 216 6.37 37.15 2.85
C LYS A 216 5.15 36.25 2.67
N SER A 217 5.34 34.94 2.75
CA SER A 217 4.25 33.96 2.65
C SER A 217 3.16 34.16 3.70
N PHE A 218 3.53 34.47 4.94
CA PHE A 218 2.59 34.66 6.03
C PHE A 218 1.77 35.94 5.86
N LYS A 219 2.37 37.02 5.34
CA LYS A 219 1.65 38.24 4.96
C LYS A 219 0.56 37.94 3.92
N THR A 220 0.87 37.15 2.90
CA THR A 220 -0.11 36.71 1.89
C THR A 220 -1.22 35.83 2.51
N TYR A 221 -0.87 34.91 3.42
CA TYR A 221 -1.88 34.11 4.12
C TYR A 221 -2.78 34.96 5.03
N LYS A 222 -2.23 35.93 5.78
CA LYS A 222 -3.03 36.86 6.60
C LYS A 222 -4.01 37.64 5.74
N PHE A 223 -3.56 38.15 4.58
CA PHE A 223 -4.43 38.84 3.63
C PHE A 223 -5.59 37.94 3.17
N LEU A 224 -5.29 36.71 2.74
CA LEU A 224 -6.31 35.73 2.34
C LEU A 224 -7.33 35.42 3.46
N ILE A 225 -6.88 35.33 4.71
CA ILE A 225 -7.71 34.88 5.83
C ILE A 225 -8.52 36.02 6.46
N ASN A 226 -7.96 37.23 6.52
CA ASN A 226 -8.57 38.35 7.24
C ASN A 226 -9.34 39.29 6.29
N GLU A 227 -8.73 39.67 5.17
CA GLU A 227 -9.33 40.63 4.22
C GLU A 227 -10.26 39.90 3.25
N ILE A 228 -9.77 38.82 2.63
CA ILE A 228 -10.54 38.02 1.67
C ILE A 228 -11.50 37.05 2.38
N LYS A 229 -11.30 36.80 3.68
CA LYS A 229 -12.12 35.95 4.55
C LYS A 229 -12.28 34.51 4.05
N ILE A 230 -11.19 33.90 3.56
CA ILE A 230 -11.25 32.51 3.06
C ILE A 230 -11.50 31.49 4.19
N GLU A 231 -12.53 30.67 4.03
CA GLU A 231 -12.89 29.59 4.97
C GLU A 231 -12.40 28.22 4.50
N ASN A 232 -11.12 28.12 4.10
CA ASN A 232 -10.53 26.86 3.65
C ASN A 232 -9.54 26.28 4.69
N PRO A 233 -9.89 25.18 5.39
CA PRO A 233 -9.02 24.54 6.38
C PRO A 233 -7.63 24.17 5.88
N LYS A 234 -7.47 23.83 4.58
CA LYS A 234 -6.15 23.49 4.02
C LYS A 234 -5.23 24.71 3.96
N ILE A 235 -5.78 25.87 3.61
CA ILE A 235 -5.05 27.14 3.56
C ILE A 235 -4.71 27.58 4.98
N ILE A 236 -5.69 27.52 5.88
CA ILE A 236 -5.53 27.90 7.29
C ILE A 236 -4.51 27.00 7.99
N PHE A 237 -4.54 25.69 7.75
CA PHE A 237 -3.54 24.75 8.27
C PHE A 237 -2.12 25.12 7.81
N LYS A 238 -1.92 25.42 6.52
CA LYS A 238 -0.62 25.87 6.01
C LYS A 238 -0.18 27.20 6.62
N ALA A 239 -1.10 28.15 6.80
CA ALA A 239 -0.82 29.40 7.48
C ALA A 239 -0.39 29.15 8.94
N GLY A 240 -1.02 28.21 9.64
CA GLY A 240 -0.65 27.78 10.98
C GLY A 240 0.77 27.20 11.06
N ILE A 241 1.13 26.33 10.11
CA ILE A 241 2.51 25.82 9.98
C ILE A 241 3.50 26.95 9.66
N ASN A 242 3.14 27.90 8.80
CA ASN A 242 4.00 29.05 8.51
C ASN A 242 4.23 29.90 9.77
N ALA A 243 3.17 30.23 10.52
CA ALA A 243 3.29 30.93 11.79
C ALA A 243 4.15 30.17 12.82
N PHE A 244 4.01 28.84 12.89
CA PHE A 244 4.84 27.99 13.75
C PHE A 244 6.32 28.11 13.40
N ARG A 245 6.66 28.06 12.11
CA ARG A 245 8.04 28.19 11.60
C ARG A 245 8.62 29.60 11.82
N LEU A 246 7.76 30.61 11.84
CA LEU A 246 8.12 31.98 12.26
C LEU A 246 8.28 32.13 13.77
N LYS A 247 8.13 31.06 14.56
CA LYS A 247 8.08 31.07 16.04
C LYS A 247 6.96 31.95 16.61
N ASN A 248 5.95 32.30 15.81
CA ASN A 248 4.77 33.02 16.25
C ASN A 248 3.71 32.02 16.73
N TYR A 249 3.94 31.43 17.90
CA TYR A 249 3.09 30.37 18.45
C TYR A 249 1.67 30.86 18.77
N ASN A 250 1.51 32.13 19.17
CA ASN A 250 0.19 32.72 19.42
C ASN A 250 -0.66 32.77 18.15
N ALA A 251 -0.10 33.26 17.03
CA ALA A 251 -0.82 33.25 15.75
C ALA A 251 -1.06 31.82 15.24
N SER A 252 -0.08 30.94 15.43
CA SER A 252 -0.19 29.53 15.04
C SER A 252 -1.33 28.81 15.77
N ALA A 253 -1.46 29.01 17.09
CA ALA A 253 -2.53 28.46 17.92
C ALA A 253 -3.91 28.89 17.41
N LYS A 254 -4.12 30.20 17.20
CA LYS A 254 -5.39 30.76 16.67
C LYS A 254 -5.74 30.18 15.30
N LEU A 255 -4.74 29.95 14.44
CA LEU A 255 -4.96 29.38 13.11
C LEU A 255 -5.34 27.89 13.18
N PHE A 256 -4.72 27.09 14.04
CA PHE A 256 -5.12 25.69 14.19
C PHE A 256 -6.48 25.53 14.87
N GLU A 257 -6.81 26.40 15.82
CA GLU A 257 -8.16 26.50 16.38
C GLU A 257 -9.19 26.82 15.29
N LYS A 258 -8.94 27.84 14.46
CA LYS A 258 -9.79 28.16 13.30
C LYS A 258 -9.89 26.98 12.32
N CYS A 259 -8.79 26.26 12.08
CA CYS A 259 -8.83 25.05 11.25
C CYS A 259 -9.79 24.01 11.83
N ASN A 260 -9.68 23.72 13.12
CA ASN A 260 -10.53 22.73 13.79
C ASN A 260 -12.00 23.15 13.82
N PHE A 261 -12.27 24.43 14.06
CA PHE A 261 -13.62 25.01 13.98
C PHE A 261 -14.27 24.76 12.61
N LEU A 262 -13.56 25.14 11.52
CA LEU A 262 -14.09 24.96 10.17
C LEU A 262 -14.26 23.49 9.79
N ILE A 263 -13.35 22.61 10.23
CA ILE A 263 -13.49 21.17 10.02
C ILE A 263 -14.72 20.60 10.72
N LYS A 264 -15.09 21.11 11.91
CA LYS A 264 -16.31 20.69 12.60
C LYS A 264 -17.57 21.12 11.84
N LYS A 265 -17.59 22.35 11.29
CA LYS A 265 -18.72 22.89 10.50
C LYS A 265 -19.03 22.07 9.25
N SER A 266 -18.01 21.48 8.61
CA SER A 266 -18.17 20.65 7.41
C SER A 266 -17.43 19.31 7.53
N ALA A 267 -17.79 18.56 8.58
CA ALA A 267 -17.11 17.33 8.94
C ALA A 267 -17.03 16.31 7.79
N ASN A 268 -18.06 16.16 6.96
CA ASN A 268 -18.06 15.13 5.90
C ASN A 268 -17.18 15.50 4.68
N GLU A 269 -16.77 16.76 4.53
CA GLU A 269 -16.05 17.26 3.36
C GLU A 269 -14.53 17.02 3.43
N TYR A 270 -13.96 16.95 4.63
CA TYR A 270 -12.51 16.89 4.82
C TYR A 270 -11.99 15.49 5.17
N SER A 271 -10.86 15.13 4.56
CA SER A 271 -10.23 13.83 4.81
C SER A 271 -9.81 13.68 6.28
N PRO A 272 -9.90 12.48 6.87
CA PRO A 272 -9.41 12.17 8.23
C PRO A 272 -7.98 12.66 8.51
N LYS A 273 -7.14 12.71 7.48
CA LYS A 273 -5.74 13.15 7.53
C LYS A 273 -5.62 14.63 7.91
N LEU A 274 -6.48 15.48 7.36
CA LEU A 274 -6.48 16.91 7.68
C LEU A 274 -7.10 17.15 9.07
N LYS A 275 -8.18 16.43 9.41
CA LYS A 275 -8.83 16.52 10.72
C LYS A 275 -7.84 16.22 11.86
N SER A 276 -7.19 15.06 11.78
CA SER A 276 -6.18 14.67 12.77
C SER A 276 -4.98 15.61 12.80
N ALA A 277 -4.57 16.18 11.66
CA ALA A 277 -3.49 17.16 11.62
C ALA A 277 -3.83 18.45 12.35
N CYS A 278 -5.00 19.05 12.09
CA CYS A 278 -5.40 20.30 12.77
C CYS A 278 -5.57 20.09 14.27
N LEU A 279 -6.14 18.95 14.69
CA LEU A 279 -6.26 18.59 16.12
C LEU A 279 -4.87 18.43 16.77
N TYR A 280 -3.98 17.65 16.17
CA TYR A 280 -2.65 17.38 16.71
C TYR A 280 -1.80 18.65 16.82
N TRP A 281 -1.80 19.51 15.80
CA TRP A 281 -1.02 20.74 15.82
C TRP A 281 -1.56 21.78 16.79
N GLN A 282 -2.89 21.89 16.96
CA GLN A 282 -3.47 22.71 18.03
C GLN A 282 -3.03 22.19 19.41
N ALA A 283 -3.09 20.87 19.63
CA ALA A 283 -2.65 20.25 20.88
C ALA A 283 -1.17 20.52 21.17
N LYS A 284 -0.31 20.36 20.16
CA LYS A 284 1.14 20.54 20.27
C LYS A 284 1.53 21.95 20.74
N ILE A 285 0.78 22.98 20.32
CA ILE A 285 1.06 24.38 20.65
C ILE A 285 0.32 24.85 21.92
N SER A 286 -0.71 24.11 22.35
CA SER A 286 -1.46 24.47 23.56
C SER A 286 -0.59 24.38 24.81
N SER A 287 -0.60 25.44 25.62
CA SER A 287 0.05 25.48 26.93
C SER A 287 -0.80 24.82 28.04
N LYS A 288 -2.12 24.76 27.86
CA LYS A 288 -3.04 24.16 28.84
C LYS A 288 -3.11 22.66 28.66
N GLN A 289 -2.65 21.92 29.67
CA GLN A 289 -2.54 20.45 29.61
C GLN A 289 -3.88 19.75 29.37
N GLU A 290 -4.98 20.26 29.93
CA GLU A 290 -6.33 19.72 29.74
C GLU A 290 -6.77 19.81 28.26
N ILE A 291 -6.63 21.00 27.65
CA ILE A 291 -6.96 21.23 26.23
C ILE A 291 -6.08 20.34 25.34
N LYS A 292 -4.78 20.28 25.63
CA LYS A 292 -3.81 19.45 24.92
C LYS A 292 -4.21 17.97 24.92
N ASN A 293 -4.52 17.41 26.09
CA ASN A 293 -4.93 16.02 26.23
C ASN A 293 -6.26 15.73 25.51
N SER A 294 -7.25 16.63 25.63
CA SER A 294 -8.53 16.52 24.93
C SER A 294 -8.36 16.51 23.40
N LEU A 295 -7.53 17.39 22.86
CA LEU A 295 -7.25 17.47 21.42
C LEU A 295 -6.48 16.25 20.92
N TYR A 296 -5.49 15.75 21.67
CA TYR A 296 -4.82 14.49 21.33
C TYR A 296 -5.80 13.31 21.38
N LEU A 297 -6.70 13.26 22.35
CA LEU A 297 -7.71 12.20 22.42
C LEU A 297 -8.62 12.24 21.19
N GLN A 298 -9.05 13.42 20.73
CA GLN A 298 -9.82 13.56 19.49
C GLN A 298 -8.99 13.14 18.26
N ALA A 299 -7.72 13.53 18.17
CA ALA A 299 -6.84 13.14 17.08
C ALA A 299 -6.62 11.61 17.03
N SER A 300 -6.50 10.95 18.18
CA SER A 300 -6.26 9.50 18.30
C SER A 300 -7.39 8.64 17.70
N LYS A 301 -8.61 9.18 17.58
CA LYS A 301 -9.74 8.49 16.92
C LYS A 301 -9.46 8.21 15.44
N PHE A 302 -8.53 8.96 14.83
CA PHE A 302 -8.08 8.75 13.45
C PHE A 302 -6.82 7.87 13.41
N ASN A 303 -6.87 6.70 14.05
CA ASN A 303 -5.73 5.79 14.26
C ASN A 303 -5.01 5.31 12.98
N ARG A 304 -5.59 5.48 11.78
CA ARG A 304 -4.96 5.19 10.47
C ARG A 304 -4.35 6.43 9.79
N THR A 305 -4.09 7.50 10.53
CA THR A 305 -3.34 8.66 10.05
C THR A 305 -2.09 8.86 10.89
N MET A 306 -1.06 9.49 10.31
CA MET A 306 0.18 9.80 11.02
C MET A 306 -0.08 10.58 12.32
N TYR A 307 -0.91 11.63 12.27
CA TYR A 307 -1.18 12.44 13.46
C TYR A 307 -2.07 11.75 14.49
N GLY A 308 -2.97 10.85 14.06
CA GLY A 308 -3.70 10.01 15.01
C GLY A 308 -2.77 9.03 15.72
N GLN A 309 -1.83 8.43 15.00
CA GLN A 309 -0.79 7.56 15.57
C GLN A 309 0.13 8.31 16.55
N LEU A 310 0.57 9.52 16.21
CA LEU A 310 1.37 10.34 17.12
C LEU A 310 0.57 10.79 18.35
N ALA A 311 -0.73 11.05 18.21
CA ALA A 311 -1.58 11.37 19.35
C ALA A 311 -1.78 10.18 20.30
N ILE A 312 -1.90 8.95 19.77
CA ILE A 312 -1.91 7.71 20.56
C ILE A 312 -0.63 7.60 21.40
N GLU A 313 0.52 7.85 20.77
CA GLU A 313 1.83 7.86 21.43
C GLU A 313 1.91 8.93 22.54
N LYS A 314 1.46 10.17 22.26
CA LYS A 314 1.46 11.27 23.23
C LYS A 314 0.60 11.01 24.47
N LEU A 315 -0.43 10.18 24.33
CA LEU A 315 -1.31 9.79 25.43
C LEU A 315 -0.85 8.51 26.13
N ASN A 316 0.29 7.91 25.73
CA ASN A 316 0.75 6.60 26.19
C ASN A 316 -0.33 5.50 26.07
N LYS A 317 -1.17 5.58 25.02
CA LYS A 317 -2.24 4.60 24.78
C LYS A 317 -1.75 3.47 23.90
N LYS A 318 -2.30 2.28 24.10
CA LYS A 318 -2.19 1.18 23.13
C LYS A 318 -2.98 1.54 21.87
N ASP A 319 -2.52 1.05 20.73
CA ASP A 319 -3.27 1.16 19.50
C ASP A 319 -4.58 0.37 19.59
N GLY A 320 -5.65 0.95 19.05
CA GLY A 320 -6.98 0.33 19.04
C GLY A 320 -7.18 -0.67 17.90
N PHE A 321 -6.11 -1.25 17.33
CA PHE A 321 -6.25 -2.26 16.28
C PHE A 321 -6.52 -3.62 16.88
N VAL A 322 -7.54 -4.29 16.38
CA VAL A 322 -7.84 -5.68 16.73
C VAL A 322 -7.41 -6.55 15.56
N TRP A 323 -6.47 -7.44 15.83
CA TRP A 323 -5.97 -8.41 14.86
C TRP A 323 -6.61 -9.77 15.16
N ASP A 324 -7.45 -10.26 14.26
CA ASP A 324 -7.97 -11.63 14.34
C ASP A 324 -6.79 -12.62 14.24
N ARG A 325 -6.51 -13.33 15.35
CA ARG A 325 -5.38 -14.26 15.50
C ARG A 325 -5.65 -15.66 14.95
N GLN A 326 -6.74 -15.88 14.21
CA GLN A 326 -6.99 -17.20 13.61
C GLN A 326 -5.76 -17.64 12.79
N SER A 327 -5.15 -18.75 13.22
CA SER A 327 -3.93 -19.30 12.63
C SER A 327 -4.11 -19.49 11.12
N LYS A 328 -3.13 -19.05 10.31
CA LYS A 328 -3.10 -19.26 8.85
C LYS A 328 -3.42 -20.71 8.44
N LYS A 329 -3.14 -21.69 9.31
CA LYS A 329 -3.32 -23.13 9.10
C LYS A 329 -4.73 -23.68 9.36
N ARG A 330 -5.69 -22.88 9.86
CA ARG A 330 -7.04 -23.37 10.20
C ARG A 330 -8.10 -22.69 9.33
N LEU A 331 -8.44 -23.33 8.22
CA LEU A 331 -9.68 -23.05 7.49
C LEU A 331 -10.80 -23.82 8.19
N LYS A 332 -11.49 -23.19 9.15
CA LYS A 332 -12.71 -23.74 9.72
C LYS A 332 -13.84 -23.57 8.70
N ASN A 333 -14.50 -24.66 8.29
CA ASN A 333 -15.76 -24.52 7.58
C ASN A 333 -16.69 -25.72 7.78
N ASN A 334 -17.88 -25.44 8.31
CA ASN A 334 -18.95 -26.42 8.55
C ASN A 334 -19.86 -26.62 7.32
N LYS A 335 -19.49 -26.08 6.15
CA LYS A 335 -20.25 -26.26 4.90
C LYS A 335 -19.35 -26.89 3.84
N LYS A 336 -19.73 -28.08 3.38
CA LYS A 336 -19.18 -28.82 2.21
C LYS A 336 -18.80 -27.82 1.11
N ILE A 337 -17.49 -27.68 0.86
CA ILE A 337 -16.97 -26.60 0.04
C ILE A 337 -17.20 -26.91 -1.44
N SER A 338 -18.18 -26.26 -2.06
CA SER A 338 -18.39 -26.31 -3.53
C SER A 338 -17.21 -25.73 -4.32
N ILE A 339 -16.37 -24.86 -3.72
CA ILE A 339 -15.29 -24.18 -4.44
C ILE A 339 -14.12 -25.09 -4.81
N THR A 340 -13.92 -26.21 -4.11
CA THR A 340 -12.83 -27.15 -4.44
C THR A 340 -13.06 -27.82 -5.77
N ASN A 341 -14.31 -27.99 -6.19
CA ASN A 341 -14.65 -28.63 -7.46
C ASN A 341 -14.40 -27.69 -8.67
N LEU A 342 -14.10 -26.41 -8.42
CA LEU A 342 -13.85 -25.46 -9.50
C LEU A 342 -12.43 -25.60 -10.03
N THR A 343 -12.28 -25.70 -11.36
CA THR A 343 -10.96 -25.71 -12.02
C THR A 343 -10.13 -24.46 -11.68
N SER A 344 -10.78 -23.30 -11.47
CA SER A 344 -10.09 -22.08 -11.03
C SER A 344 -9.48 -22.21 -9.64
N PHE A 345 -10.08 -23.01 -8.74
CA PHE A 345 -9.48 -23.29 -7.44
C PHE A 345 -8.22 -24.15 -7.60
N HIS A 346 -8.28 -25.23 -8.39
CA HIS A 346 -7.12 -26.07 -8.68
C HIS A 346 -5.97 -25.28 -9.31
N ARG A 347 -6.27 -24.42 -10.31
CA ARG A 347 -5.26 -23.52 -10.91
C ARG A 347 -4.67 -22.55 -9.89
N LEU A 348 -5.50 -21.97 -9.04
CA LEU A 348 -5.05 -21.04 -8.00
C LEU A 348 -4.03 -21.71 -7.06
N ILE A 349 -4.34 -22.92 -6.58
CA ILE A 349 -3.44 -23.67 -5.70
C ILE A 349 -2.15 -24.05 -6.46
N ALA A 350 -2.25 -24.63 -7.65
CA ALA A 350 -1.09 -25.00 -8.46
C ALA A 350 -0.16 -23.80 -8.77
N LEU A 351 -0.71 -22.63 -9.09
CA LEU A 351 0.08 -21.41 -9.29
C LEU A 351 0.78 -20.94 -8.00
N SER A 352 0.12 -21.10 -6.85
CA SER A 352 0.69 -20.72 -5.55
C SER A 352 1.79 -21.68 -5.10
N GLU A 353 1.64 -22.99 -5.33
CA GLU A 353 2.69 -24.00 -5.11
C GLU A 353 3.97 -23.67 -5.90
N LEU A 354 3.82 -23.17 -7.12
CA LEU A 354 4.91 -22.69 -7.98
C LEU A 354 5.42 -21.28 -7.64
N LYS A 355 4.82 -20.61 -6.65
CA LYS A 355 5.10 -19.21 -6.26
C LYS A 355 4.88 -18.20 -7.41
N PHE A 356 4.02 -18.51 -8.38
CA PHE A 356 3.60 -17.60 -9.44
C PHE A 356 2.51 -16.64 -8.93
N TYR A 357 2.86 -15.84 -7.92
CA TYR A 357 1.93 -14.99 -7.19
C TYR A 357 1.16 -13.98 -8.05
N ASP A 358 1.74 -13.50 -9.15
CA ASP A 358 1.07 -12.57 -10.07
C ASP A 358 -0.06 -13.24 -10.86
N LYS A 359 0.14 -14.49 -11.30
CA LYS A 359 -0.88 -15.31 -11.95
C LYS A 359 -1.91 -15.80 -10.92
N ALA A 360 -1.46 -16.23 -9.75
CA ALA A 360 -2.35 -16.64 -8.66
C ALA A 360 -3.27 -15.50 -8.17
N ASP A 361 -2.80 -14.24 -8.14
CA ASP A 361 -3.66 -13.06 -7.90
C ASP A 361 -4.81 -12.99 -8.92
N LEU A 362 -4.50 -13.16 -10.21
CA LEU A 362 -5.50 -13.13 -11.28
C LEU A 362 -6.50 -14.27 -11.15
N GLU A 363 -6.04 -15.48 -10.85
CA GLU A 363 -6.90 -16.65 -10.68
C GLU A 363 -7.77 -16.54 -9.43
N MET A 364 -7.27 -16.00 -8.31
CA MET A 364 -8.09 -15.77 -7.12
C MET A 364 -9.21 -14.76 -7.39
N ARG A 365 -8.93 -13.74 -8.20
CA ARG A 365 -9.94 -12.76 -8.63
C ARG A 365 -10.93 -13.34 -9.64
N ASN A 366 -10.50 -14.35 -10.40
CA ASN A 366 -11.36 -15.15 -11.27
C ASN A 366 -12.30 -16.03 -10.42
N LEU A 367 -11.75 -16.79 -9.46
CA LEU A 367 -12.50 -17.59 -8.50
C LEU A 367 -13.54 -16.76 -7.75
N TYR A 368 -13.17 -15.55 -7.29
CA TYR A 368 -14.10 -14.61 -6.65
C TYR A 368 -15.35 -14.32 -7.51
N SER A 369 -15.21 -14.26 -8.84
CA SER A 369 -16.33 -13.99 -9.74
C SER A 369 -17.27 -15.19 -9.96
N LYS A 370 -16.80 -16.40 -9.64
CA LYS A 370 -17.52 -17.67 -9.83
C LYS A 370 -18.31 -18.09 -8.58
N ILE A 371 -18.11 -17.44 -7.45
CA ILE A 371 -18.77 -17.78 -6.19
C ILE A 371 -19.80 -16.72 -5.77
N GLU A 372 -20.72 -17.12 -4.89
CA GLU A 372 -21.73 -16.21 -4.33
C GLU A 372 -21.10 -15.16 -3.40
N ARG A 373 -21.56 -13.90 -3.48
CA ARG A 373 -21.03 -12.77 -2.72
C ARG A 373 -21.72 -12.62 -1.37
N ASN A 374 -21.33 -13.43 -0.41
CA ASN A 374 -21.76 -13.31 0.98
C ASN A 374 -20.57 -13.12 1.93
N LYS A 375 -20.85 -12.76 3.20
CA LYS A 375 -19.80 -12.49 4.21
C LYS A 375 -18.93 -13.73 4.45
N SER A 376 -19.53 -14.92 4.46
CA SER A 376 -18.84 -16.19 4.69
C SER A 376 -17.82 -16.50 3.59
N ASN A 377 -18.25 -16.48 2.32
CA ASN A 377 -17.39 -16.70 1.17
C ASN A 377 -16.29 -15.64 1.05
N SER A 378 -16.59 -14.39 1.34
CA SER A 378 -15.58 -13.32 1.37
C SER A 378 -14.52 -13.56 2.45
N LYS A 379 -14.94 -14.07 3.63
CA LYS A 379 -14.04 -14.40 4.73
C LYS A 379 -13.18 -15.62 4.39
N LEU A 380 -13.78 -16.65 3.79
CA LEU A 380 -13.08 -17.83 3.28
C LEU A 380 -12.00 -17.44 2.27
N LEU A 381 -12.34 -16.62 1.27
CA LEU A 381 -11.38 -16.14 0.28
C LEU A 381 -10.27 -15.30 0.91
N LEU A 382 -10.58 -14.48 1.92
CA LEU A 382 -9.54 -13.72 2.64
C LEU A 382 -8.55 -14.67 3.31
N HIS A 383 -9.03 -15.68 4.05
CA HIS A 383 -8.16 -16.69 4.69
C HIS A 383 -7.35 -17.49 3.68
N LEU A 384 -7.97 -17.92 2.58
CA LEU A 384 -7.28 -18.62 1.50
C LEU A 384 -6.17 -17.73 0.90
N SER A 385 -6.43 -16.45 0.67
CA SER A 385 -5.42 -15.52 0.15
C SER A 385 -4.27 -15.26 1.12
N GLU A 386 -4.48 -15.43 2.44
CA GLU A 386 -3.42 -15.36 3.45
C GLU A 386 -2.57 -16.63 3.46
N TYR A 387 -3.20 -17.80 3.37
CA TYR A 387 -2.50 -19.08 3.29
C TYR A 387 -1.60 -19.16 2.04
N LEU A 388 -2.08 -18.62 0.92
CA LEU A 388 -1.38 -18.64 -0.37
C LEU A 388 -0.42 -17.44 -0.58
N ASP A 389 -0.22 -16.59 0.44
CA ASP A 389 0.62 -15.38 0.40
C ASP A 389 0.25 -14.37 -0.72
N LEU A 390 -1.03 -14.30 -1.07
CA LEU A 390 -1.57 -13.43 -2.13
C LEU A 390 -1.95 -12.05 -1.59
N ALA A 391 -0.94 -11.31 -1.13
CA ALA A 391 -1.09 -10.02 -0.46
C ALA A 391 -1.90 -8.97 -1.25
N ALA A 392 -1.72 -8.88 -2.57
CA ALA A 392 -2.46 -7.91 -3.39
C ALA A 392 -3.98 -8.19 -3.41
N VAL A 393 -4.38 -9.48 -3.40
CA VAL A 393 -5.80 -9.85 -3.34
C VAL A 393 -6.35 -9.66 -1.93
N GLN A 394 -5.56 -9.95 -0.89
CA GLN A 394 -5.94 -9.69 0.51
C GLN A 394 -6.41 -8.25 0.70
N ILE A 395 -5.70 -7.26 0.15
CA ILE A 395 -6.09 -5.85 0.25
C ILE A 395 -7.43 -5.59 -0.46
N ARG A 396 -7.66 -6.18 -1.63
CA ARG A 396 -8.94 -6.03 -2.36
C ARG A 396 -10.11 -6.66 -1.62
N LEU A 397 -9.91 -7.86 -1.06
CA LEU A 397 -10.93 -8.56 -0.27
C LEU A 397 -11.20 -7.82 1.04
N GLY A 398 -10.15 -7.34 1.72
CA GLY A 398 -10.23 -6.55 2.93
C GLY A 398 -11.15 -5.34 2.78
N GLU A 399 -11.12 -4.66 1.63
CA GLU A 399 -11.97 -3.48 1.36
C GLU A 399 -13.46 -3.79 1.51
N SER A 400 -13.88 -5.02 1.16
CA SER A 400 -15.28 -5.44 1.26
C SER A 400 -15.82 -5.49 2.71
N PHE A 401 -14.92 -5.49 3.70
CA PHE A 401 -15.25 -5.53 5.12
C PHE A 401 -15.27 -4.16 5.81
N PHE A 402 -14.94 -3.06 5.11
CA PHE A 402 -14.75 -1.73 5.75
C PHE A 402 -15.89 -1.30 6.68
N ASN A 403 -17.15 -1.45 6.27
CA ASN A 403 -18.33 -1.13 7.07
C ASN A 403 -18.98 -2.36 7.74
N LYS A 404 -18.38 -3.55 7.60
CA LYS A 404 -18.99 -4.83 8.01
C LYS A 404 -18.25 -5.52 9.14
N ASP A 405 -16.93 -5.38 9.18
CA ASP A 405 -16.05 -6.02 10.14
C ASP A 405 -14.69 -5.33 10.12
N TYR A 406 -14.44 -4.47 11.12
CA TYR A 406 -13.20 -3.68 11.17
C TYR A 406 -11.95 -4.54 11.35
N SER A 407 -12.05 -5.68 12.06
CA SER A 407 -10.93 -6.60 12.26
C SER A 407 -10.53 -7.26 10.95
N LEU A 408 -11.49 -7.83 10.20
CA LEU A 408 -11.21 -8.40 8.88
C LEU A 408 -10.77 -7.36 7.86
N PHE A 409 -11.32 -6.14 7.94
CA PHE A 409 -10.86 -5.02 7.13
C PHE A 409 -9.39 -4.70 7.39
N MET A 410 -8.98 -4.52 8.65
CA MET A 410 -7.58 -4.25 9.01
C MET A 410 -6.66 -5.41 8.63
N ARG A 411 -7.09 -6.65 8.91
CA ARG A 411 -6.35 -7.86 8.58
C ARG A 411 -6.01 -7.95 7.08
N GLY A 412 -7.01 -7.78 6.21
CA GLY A 412 -6.80 -7.78 4.76
C GLY A 412 -6.04 -6.55 4.24
N MET A 413 -6.18 -5.40 4.89
CA MET A 413 -5.46 -4.18 4.50
C MET A 413 -3.96 -4.23 4.80
N TYR A 414 -3.51 -5.01 5.78
CA TYR A 414 -2.09 -5.07 6.15
C TYR A 414 -1.57 -6.50 6.01
N PRO A 415 -1.48 -7.04 4.77
CA PRO A 415 -1.04 -8.41 4.54
C PRO A 415 0.41 -8.64 4.96
N THR A 416 0.71 -9.82 5.51
CA THR A 416 2.05 -10.22 5.98
C THR A 416 2.45 -11.54 5.31
N PRO A 417 2.75 -11.50 3.99
CA PRO A 417 3.05 -12.70 3.23
C PRO A 417 4.40 -13.30 3.63
N GLU A 418 4.49 -14.61 3.78
CA GLU A 418 5.70 -15.36 4.16
C GLU A 418 6.58 -15.70 2.95
N TRP A 419 6.86 -14.69 2.12
CA TRP A 419 7.74 -14.84 0.97
C TRP A 419 9.16 -15.24 1.38
N SER A 420 9.64 -16.34 0.79
CA SER A 420 11.04 -16.76 0.87
C SER A 420 11.86 -16.01 -0.18
N LEU A 421 12.86 -15.26 0.27
CA LEU A 421 13.80 -14.55 -0.60
C LEU A 421 15.14 -15.30 -0.59
N GLU A 422 15.78 -15.44 -1.75
CA GLU A 422 17.10 -16.07 -1.89
C GLU A 422 18.14 -15.39 -0.97
N GLU A 423 18.23 -14.06 -1.02
CA GLU A 423 19.15 -13.24 -0.20
C GLU A 423 18.56 -12.80 1.15
N GLY A 424 17.35 -13.28 1.50
CA GLY A 424 16.64 -12.86 2.70
C GLY A 424 16.21 -11.38 2.71
N PHE A 425 15.75 -10.93 3.89
CA PHE A 425 15.42 -9.53 4.14
C PHE A 425 16.63 -8.81 4.77
N ILE A 426 16.93 -7.60 4.31
CA ILE A 426 17.95 -6.69 4.87
C ILE A 426 17.32 -5.70 5.86
N PHE A 427 16.04 -5.39 5.67
CA PHE A 427 15.26 -4.51 6.54
C PHE A 427 14.09 -5.25 7.15
N ASP A 428 13.59 -4.74 8.28
CA ASP A 428 12.39 -5.29 8.92
C ASP A 428 11.28 -5.46 7.87
N LYS A 429 10.63 -6.62 7.87
CA LYS A 429 9.49 -6.93 7.01
C LYS A 429 8.40 -5.85 7.12
N ALA A 430 8.17 -5.33 8.32
CA ALA A 430 7.24 -4.21 8.55
C ALA A 430 7.55 -2.99 7.67
N PHE A 431 8.84 -2.64 7.54
CA PHE A 431 9.27 -1.50 6.73
C PHE A 431 9.17 -1.78 5.23
N ILE A 432 9.60 -2.97 4.80
CA ILE A 432 9.50 -3.37 3.40
C ILE A 432 8.04 -3.47 2.96
N TYR A 433 7.17 -4.07 3.76
CA TYR A 433 5.73 -4.15 3.49
C TYR A 433 5.05 -2.78 3.48
N ALA A 434 5.46 -1.84 4.34
CA ALA A 434 4.96 -0.47 4.31
C ALA A 434 5.29 0.24 2.98
N ILE A 435 6.52 0.06 2.46
CA ILE A 435 6.94 0.60 1.18
C ILE A 435 6.17 -0.06 0.03
N ILE A 436 6.14 -1.40 -0.02
CA ILE A 436 5.43 -2.16 -1.07
C ILE A 436 3.94 -1.80 -1.11
N ARG A 437 3.31 -1.64 0.07
CA ARG A 437 1.91 -1.22 0.18
C ARG A 437 1.65 0.08 -0.55
N ARG A 438 2.54 1.08 -0.43
CA ARG A 438 2.36 2.41 -1.03
C ARG A 438 2.86 2.51 -2.47
N GLU A 439 3.88 1.74 -2.83
CA GLU A 439 4.42 1.75 -4.19
C GLU A 439 3.57 0.93 -5.16
N SER A 440 3.11 -0.26 -4.77
CA SER A 440 2.44 -1.19 -5.69
C SER A 440 1.14 -1.78 -5.17
N ALA A 441 0.79 -1.56 -3.91
CA ALA A 441 -0.25 -2.32 -3.22
C ALA A 441 -0.05 -3.84 -3.39
N PHE A 442 1.21 -4.28 -3.27
CA PHE A 442 1.67 -5.66 -3.45
C PHE A 442 1.46 -6.25 -4.86
N ASN A 443 1.12 -5.43 -5.86
CA ASN A 443 0.98 -5.89 -7.23
C ASN A 443 2.35 -6.11 -7.90
N PHE A 444 2.74 -7.37 -8.05
CA PHE A 444 3.97 -7.80 -8.75
C PHE A 444 4.11 -7.22 -10.16
N ARG A 445 3.01 -6.97 -10.86
CA ARG A 445 3.00 -6.47 -12.24
C ARG A 445 2.73 -4.95 -12.30
N ALA A 446 2.87 -4.22 -11.19
CA ALA A 446 2.66 -2.77 -11.14
C ALA A 446 3.67 -2.04 -12.04
N LYS A 447 3.17 -1.12 -12.86
CA LYS A 447 3.98 -0.24 -13.72
C LYS A 447 3.47 1.20 -13.61
N SER A 448 4.31 2.13 -13.19
CA SER A 448 3.95 3.55 -13.18
C SER A 448 3.94 4.16 -14.58
N SER A 449 3.31 5.32 -14.74
CA SER A 449 3.34 6.11 -15.99
C SER A 449 4.75 6.51 -16.40
N LYS A 450 5.65 6.72 -15.42
CA LYS A 450 7.07 7.02 -15.63
C LYS A 450 7.91 5.77 -15.92
N GLY A 451 7.34 4.57 -15.80
CA GLY A 451 8.00 3.31 -16.14
C GLY A 451 8.67 2.57 -14.97
N ALA A 452 8.39 2.96 -13.72
CA ALA A 452 8.79 2.20 -12.53
C ALA A 452 8.08 0.84 -12.49
N ARG A 453 8.69 -0.21 -11.93
CA ARG A 453 8.23 -1.61 -12.05
C ARG A 453 8.28 -2.41 -10.76
N GLY A 454 7.31 -3.30 -10.61
CA GLY A 454 7.28 -4.33 -9.56
C GLY A 454 6.87 -3.80 -8.19
N LEU A 455 7.10 -4.63 -7.17
CA LEU A 455 6.62 -4.43 -5.80
C LEU A 455 7.09 -3.12 -5.17
N MET A 456 8.37 -2.79 -5.34
CA MET A 456 9.01 -1.59 -4.81
C MET A 456 9.13 -0.47 -5.84
N GLN A 457 8.48 -0.59 -7.01
CA GLN A 457 8.48 0.42 -8.08
C GLN A 457 9.88 0.93 -8.45
N LEU A 458 10.75 0.01 -8.86
CA LEU A 458 12.10 0.36 -9.30
C LEU A 458 12.11 0.92 -10.72
N MET A 459 12.80 2.04 -10.91
CA MET A 459 13.09 2.56 -12.25
C MET A 459 14.16 1.67 -12.92
N PRO A 460 13.98 1.27 -14.20
CA PRO A 460 14.97 0.45 -14.91
C PRO A 460 16.40 1.01 -14.88
N ARG A 461 16.56 2.34 -14.99
CA ARG A 461 17.86 3.01 -14.88
C ARG A 461 18.49 2.87 -13.50
N THR A 462 17.69 2.97 -12.44
CA THR A 462 18.17 2.81 -11.05
C THR A 462 18.55 1.37 -10.76
N ALA A 463 17.69 0.42 -11.15
CA ALA A 463 17.96 -1.01 -11.01
C ALA A 463 19.24 -1.43 -11.75
N SER A 464 19.42 -0.94 -12.98
CA SER A 464 20.63 -1.16 -13.77
C SER A 464 21.89 -0.65 -13.08
N LYS A 465 21.84 0.53 -12.43
CA LYS A 465 22.98 1.09 -11.69
C LYS A 465 23.32 0.25 -10.45
N ILE A 466 22.32 -0.17 -9.67
CA ILE A 466 22.53 -0.95 -8.44
C ILE A 466 23.05 -2.35 -8.76
N GLN A 467 22.47 -3.01 -9.77
CA GLN A 467 22.90 -4.36 -10.18
C GLN A 467 24.17 -4.36 -11.01
N LYS A 468 24.62 -3.21 -11.50
CA LYS A 468 25.69 -3.09 -12.51
C LYS A 468 25.41 -3.92 -13.78
N ASP A 469 24.14 -3.98 -14.20
CA ASP A 469 23.70 -4.66 -15.43
C ASP A 469 22.94 -3.70 -16.35
N HIS A 470 23.56 -3.32 -17.48
CA HIS A 470 22.96 -2.43 -18.48
C HIS A 470 21.70 -3.01 -19.14
N ARG A 471 21.55 -4.33 -19.21
CA ARG A 471 20.40 -4.99 -19.85
C ARG A 471 19.10 -4.71 -19.09
N LEU A 472 19.17 -4.49 -17.77
CA LEU A 472 17.99 -4.12 -16.96
C LEU A 472 17.41 -2.76 -17.34
N ARG A 473 18.21 -1.87 -17.93
CA ARG A 473 17.72 -0.58 -18.44
C ARG A 473 16.88 -0.75 -19.72
N TYR A 474 17.14 -1.78 -20.51
CA TYR A 474 16.57 -1.99 -21.84
C TYR A 474 15.79 -3.31 -21.94
N GLY A 475 16.39 -4.36 -22.53
CA GLY A 475 15.72 -5.62 -22.88
C GLY A 475 15.19 -6.41 -21.69
N ASN A 476 15.87 -6.34 -20.54
CA ASN A 476 15.58 -7.15 -19.36
C ASN A 476 14.74 -6.42 -18.29
N LYS A 477 14.16 -5.26 -18.60
CA LYS A 477 13.31 -4.50 -17.65
C LYS A 477 12.11 -5.28 -17.11
N HIS A 478 11.67 -6.34 -17.80
CA HIS A 478 10.58 -7.22 -17.37
C HIS A 478 10.98 -8.10 -16.16
N LYS A 479 12.28 -8.39 -15.98
CA LYS A 479 12.80 -9.12 -14.81
C LYS A 479 12.52 -8.39 -13.50
N LEU A 480 12.32 -7.07 -13.53
CA LEU A 480 11.93 -6.28 -12.36
C LEU A 480 10.54 -6.60 -11.81
N TYR A 481 9.77 -7.48 -12.46
CA TYR A 481 8.54 -8.04 -11.89
C TYR A 481 8.75 -9.33 -11.08
N SER A 482 9.97 -9.87 -11.04
CA SER A 482 10.34 -11.00 -10.17
C SER A 482 10.29 -10.57 -8.70
N LEU A 483 9.85 -11.47 -7.82
CA LEU A 483 9.88 -11.28 -6.37
C LEU A 483 11.32 -11.02 -5.88
N ASN A 484 12.22 -11.97 -6.14
CA ASN A 484 13.60 -11.95 -5.63
C ASN A 484 14.35 -10.72 -6.12
N LEU A 485 14.46 -10.53 -7.44
CA LEU A 485 15.21 -9.42 -8.01
C LEU A 485 14.65 -8.05 -7.59
N ASN A 486 13.32 -7.88 -7.52
CA ASN A 486 12.75 -6.58 -7.16
C ASN A 486 13.02 -6.21 -5.71
N LEU A 487 12.86 -7.17 -4.78
CA LEU A 487 13.10 -6.93 -3.35
C LEU A 487 14.58 -6.83 -3.03
N GLU A 488 15.44 -7.64 -3.67
CA GLU A 488 16.89 -7.53 -3.52
C GLU A 488 17.38 -6.13 -3.91
N LEU A 489 17.05 -5.67 -5.13
CA LEU A 489 17.48 -4.37 -5.64
C LEU A 489 16.85 -3.20 -4.87
N GLY A 490 15.59 -3.32 -4.46
CA GLY A 490 14.91 -2.28 -3.68
C GLY A 490 15.49 -2.14 -2.28
N GLN A 491 15.86 -3.24 -1.64
CA GLN A 491 16.56 -3.21 -0.36
C GLN A 491 17.99 -2.66 -0.51
N LYS A 492 18.73 -3.04 -1.54
CA LYS A 492 20.05 -2.45 -1.85
C LYS A 492 19.95 -0.93 -2.05
N LEU A 493 18.95 -0.44 -2.81
CA LEU A 493 18.69 0.99 -2.95
C LEU A 493 18.45 1.68 -1.61
N LEU A 494 17.56 1.13 -0.78
CA LEU A 494 17.26 1.71 0.54
C LEU A 494 18.50 1.76 1.43
N LYS A 495 19.34 0.72 1.39
CA LYS A 495 20.60 0.67 2.14
C LYS A 495 21.58 1.76 1.68
N GLU A 496 21.75 1.94 0.37
CA GLU A 496 22.57 3.03 -0.20
C GLU A 496 22.05 4.41 0.22
N LEU A 497 20.74 4.62 0.16
CA LEU A 497 20.11 5.89 0.54
C LEU A 497 20.22 6.17 2.03
N LEU A 498 20.03 5.15 2.88
CA LEU A 498 20.15 5.28 4.33
C LEU A 498 21.59 5.62 4.74
N LYS A 499 22.59 4.97 4.12
CA LYS A 499 24.02 5.23 4.38
C LYS A 499 24.53 6.53 3.78
N ASN A 500 23.77 7.19 2.91
CA ASN A 500 24.20 8.44 2.30
C ASN A 500 24.35 9.54 3.38
N PRO A 501 25.48 10.25 3.47
CA PRO A 501 25.68 11.27 4.51
C PRO A 501 24.60 12.37 4.54
N THR A 502 23.99 12.67 3.39
CA THR A 502 22.90 13.65 3.28
C THR A 502 21.67 13.25 4.09
N THR A 503 21.38 11.95 4.21
CA THR A 503 20.19 11.47 4.91
C THR A 503 20.39 11.43 6.42
N LYS A 504 21.64 11.42 6.90
CA LYS A 504 22.00 11.40 8.33
C LYS A 504 21.34 10.22 9.07
N ASN A 505 21.23 9.06 8.43
CA ASN A 505 20.53 7.87 8.95
C ASN A 505 19.04 8.09 9.31
N SER A 506 18.44 9.21 8.88
CA SER A 506 17.04 9.54 9.16
C SER A 506 16.10 8.83 8.18
N ILE A 507 15.12 8.09 8.73
CA ILE A 507 14.09 7.45 7.90
C ILE A 507 13.31 8.48 7.07
N LEU A 508 13.10 9.71 7.57
CA LEU A 508 12.42 10.77 6.81
C LEU A 508 13.20 11.10 5.54
N ASN A 509 14.49 11.36 5.67
CA ASN A 509 15.33 11.74 4.54
C ASN A 509 15.53 10.58 3.57
N THR A 510 15.63 9.34 4.06
CA THR A 510 15.70 8.14 3.22
C THR A 510 14.44 7.97 2.39
N LEU A 511 13.24 8.14 2.97
CA LEU A 511 11.98 8.05 2.24
C LEU A 511 11.81 9.19 1.22
N ILE A 512 12.26 10.40 1.56
CA ILE A 512 12.32 11.50 0.60
C ILE A 512 13.28 11.18 -0.54
N ALA A 513 14.46 10.65 -0.24
CA ALA A 513 15.45 10.28 -1.25
C ALA A 513 14.91 9.19 -2.18
N TYR A 514 14.20 8.21 -1.63
CA TYR A 514 13.59 7.12 -2.38
C TYR A 514 12.57 7.63 -3.40
N ASN A 515 11.65 8.50 -2.95
CA ASN A 515 10.57 9.02 -3.80
C ASN A 515 11.01 10.16 -4.74
N ALA A 516 11.90 11.03 -4.26
CA ALA A 516 12.16 12.33 -4.88
C ALA A 516 13.62 12.54 -5.28
N GLY A 517 14.52 11.62 -4.90
CA GLY A 517 15.95 11.67 -5.21
C GLY A 517 16.78 12.45 -4.19
N ILE A 518 18.03 12.03 -4.02
CA ILE A 518 18.95 12.57 -3.00
C ILE A 518 19.24 14.07 -3.18
N THR A 519 19.27 14.56 -4.42
CA THR A 519 19.49 15.99 -4.72
C THR A 519 18.38 16.86 -4.12
N ARG A 520 17.14 16.37 -4.08
CA ARG A 520 16.04 17.11 -3.43
C ARG A 520 16.18 17.11 -1.91
N VAL A 521 16.64 16.02 -1.31
CA VAL A 521 16.97 16.00 0.13
C VAL A 521 18.00 17.09 0.45
N LYS A 522 19.10 17.16 -0.30
CA LYS A 522 20.13 18.21 -0.13
C LYS A 522 19.51 19.61 -0.19
N LYS A 523 18.72 19.88 -1.24
CA LYS A 523 18.06 21.18 -1.44
C LYS A 523 17.09 21.52 -0.30
N TRP A 524 16.27 20.57 0.12
CA TRP A 524 15.25 20.81 1.14
C TRP A 524 15.84 20.92 2.54
N ASN A 525 16.89 20.16 2.88
CA ASN A 525 17.63 20.35 4.13
C ASN A 525 18.27 21.75 4.22
N LYS A 526 18.70 22.33 3.08
CA LYS A 526 19.24 23.69 3.03
C LYS A 526 18.15 24.77 3.20
N ASN A 527 17.01 24.60 2.53
CA ASN A 527 15.96 25.62 2.43
C ASN A 527 14.93 25.55 3.57
N ILE A 528 14.68 24.36 4.10
CA ILE A 528 13.75 24.10 5.21
C ILE A 528 14.62 23.94 6.46
N ARG A 529 15.11 25.05 7.00
CA ARG A 529 15.94 25.09 8.23
C ARG A 529 15.09 24.89 9.48
N GLU A 530 14.36 23.77 9.55
CA GLU A 530 13.50 23.43 10.68
C GLU A 530 14.11 22.31 11.51
N SER A 531 14.26 22.52 12.81
CA SER A 531 14.66 21.49 13.76
C SER A 531 13.51 20.53 14.07
N ASP A 532 12.27 21.01 14.04
CA ASP A 532 11.08 20.19 14.26
C ASP A 532 10.81 19.29 13.03
N PRO A 533 10.86 17.95 13.20
CA PRO A 533 10.73 17.03 12.07
C PRO A 533 9.31 17.02 11.46
N LEU A 534 8.27 17.36 12.23
CA LEU A 534 6.91 17.41 11.73
C LEU A 534 6.69 18.67 10.90
N ALA A 535 7.21 19.82 11.33
CA ALA A 535 7.21 21.06 10.57
C ALA A 535 8.02 20.91 9.27
N PHE A 536 9.15 20.21 9.33
CA PHE A 536 9.93 19.86 8.13
C PHE A 536 9.10 19.03 7.14
N VAL A 537 8.44 17.95 7.61
CA VAL A 537 7.58 17.11 6.76
C VAL A 537 6.44 17.92 6.13
N GLU A 538 5.76 18.79 6.90
CA GLU A 538 4.71 19.66 6.35
C GLU A 538 5.26 20.67 5.31
N SER A 539 6.54 21.00 5.42
CA SER A 539 7.21 21.96 4.52
C SER A 539 7.69 21.36 3.20
N ILE A 540 7.72 20.03 3.05
CA ILE A 540 8.13 19.33 1.81
C ILE A 540 7.33 19.85 0.59
N PRO A 541 7.95 20.49 -0.42
CA PRO A 541 7.21 21.16 -1.50
C PRO A 541 6.35 20.24 -2.36
N ILE A 542 6.85 19.04 -2.65
CA ILE A 542 6.14 18.07 -3.50
C ILE A 542 5.09 17.36 -2.65
N LYS A 543 3.81 17.64 -2.92
CA LYS A 543 2.68 17.02 -2.21
C LYS A 543 2.74 15.50 -2.25
N GLU A 544 3.08 14.91 -3.39
CA GLU A 544 3.24 13.45 -3.54
C GLU A 544 4.26 12.90 -2.56
N THR A 545 5.48 13.47 -2.53
CA THR A 545 6.54 13.08 -1.58
C THR A 545 6.16 13.32 -0.13
N ARG A 546 5.52 14.45 0.19
CA ARG A 546 5.01 14.73 1.53
C ARG A 546 4.05 13.63 1.99
N MET A 547 3.08 13.26 1.15
CA MET A 547 2.12 12.22 1.49
C MET A 547 2.76 10.84 1.54
N PHE A 548 3.71 10.55 0.64
CA PHE A 548 4.48 9.31 0.63
C PHE A 548 5.16 9.02 1.96
N VAL A 549 5.91 10.00 2.50
CA VAL A 549 6.58 9.91 3.81
C VAL A 549 5.56 9.63 4.92
N LYS A 550 4.49 10.43 4.99
CA LYS A 550 3.45 10.27 6.02
C LYS A 550 2.78 8.90 5.96
N TYR A 551 2.50 8.40 4.75
CA TYR A 551 1.83 7.12 4.56
C TYR A 551 2.72 5.94 4.91
N ILE A 552 3.99 5.94 4.52
CA ILE A 552 4.90 4.83 4.86
C ILE A 552 5.16 4.79 6.35
N LEU A 553 5.33 5.93 7.02
CA LEU A 553 5.46 5.93 8.48
C LEU A 553 4.21 5.39 9.17
N THR A 554 3.02 5.82 8.72
CA THR A 554 1.76 5.32 9.27
C THR A 554 1.65 3.80 9.06
N ASP A 555 1.94 3.32 7.86
CA ASP A 555 1.88 1.88 7.55
C ASP A 555 2.93 1.09 8.32
N LEU A 556 4.15 1.60 8.45
CA LEU A 556 5.21 0.99 9.25
C LEU A 556 4.73 0.77 10.68
N TRP A 557 4.12 1.77 11.30
CA TRP A 557 3.63 1.65 12.68
C TRP A 557 2.47 0.67 12.81
N ILE A 558 1.61 0.58 11.79
CA ILE A 558 0.49 -0.37 11.78
C ILE A 558 1.00 -1.80 11.54
N TYR A 559 1.98 -2.01 10.65
CA TYR A 559 2.63 -3.31 10.50
C TYR A 559 3.37 -3.73 11.76
N ARG A 560 4.09 -2.81 12.40
CA ARG A 560 4.75 -3.06 13.68
C ARG A 560 3.74 -3.45 14.75
N ASP A 561 2.59 -2.79 14.80
CA ASP A 561 1.49 -3.19 15.67
C ASP A 561 1.04 -4.64 15.43
N LYS A 562 0.74 -4.96 14.17
CA LYS A 562 0.31 -6.31 13.75
C LYS A 562 1.35 -7.38 14.09
N LEU A 563 2.63 -7.04 13.99
CA LEU A 563 3.77 -7.94 14.24
C LEU A 563 4.25 -7.92 15.69
N GLY A 564 3.62 -7.15 16.59
CA GLY A 564 4.03 -7.06 17.99
C GLY A 564 5.38 -6.36 18.23
N GLN A 565 5.78 -5.44 17.35
CA GLN A 565 7.07 -4.75 17.37
C GLN A 565 6.99 -3.34 17.94
N ASN A 566 8.10 -2.84 18.49
CA ASN A 566 8.17 -1.48 19.03
C ASN A 566 8.20 -0.43 17.92
N LYS A 567 7.49 0.68 18.15
CA LYS A 567 7.31 1.78 17.19
C LYS A 567 8.27 2.93 17.50
N ILE A 568 9.56 2.63 17.58
CA ILE A 568 10.63 3.58 17.98
C ILE A 568 10.57 4.88 17.14
N THR A 569 10.39 4.77 15.81
CA THR A 569 10.28 5.95 14.94
C THR A 569 9.03 6.81 15.22
N ARG A 570 7.93 6.20 15.71
CA ARG A 570 6.73 6.93 16.17
C ARG A 570 7.02 7.69 17.44
N SER A 571 7.66 7.03 18.41
CA SER A 571 8.02 7.61 19.70
C SER A 571 8.98 8.80 19.54
N MET A 572 10.00 8.66 18.68
CA MET A 572 10.92 9.75 18.36
C MET A 572 10.18 10.95 17.76
N LEU A 573 9.34 10.72 16.74
CA LEU A 573 8.59 11.80 16.10
C LEU A 573 7.56 12.46 17.01
N ALA A 574 6.89 11.70 17.88
CA ALA A 574 5.98 12.26 18.85
C ALA A 574 6.75 13.19 19.79
N ASN A 575 7.99 12.83 20.17
CA ASN A 575 8.85 13.64 21.02
C ASN A 575 9.74 14.63 20.24
N ASP A 576 9.32 15.01 19.03
CA ASP A 576 9.95 16.04 18.20
C ASP A 576 11.41 15.76 17.84
N LYS A 577 11.83 14.49 17.92
CA LYS A 577 13.16 14.01 17.54
C LYS A 577 13.13 13.49 16.10
N TRP A 578 14.21 13.78 15.37
CA TRP A 578 14.42 13.21 14.03
C TRP A 578 14.51 11.68 14.12
N PRO A 579 13.62 10.93 13.45
CA PRO A 579 13.54 9.49 13.64
C PRO A 579 14.68 8.78 12.91
N ILE A 580 15.36 7.90 13.64
CA ILE A 580 16.38 7.00 13.11
C ILE A 580 15.72 5.62 12.94
N LEU A 581 16.06 4.92 11.86
CA LEU A 581 15.56 3.56 11.65
C LEU A 581 16.21 2.62 12.67
N SER A 582 15.39 1.97 13.48
CA SER A 582 15.81 0.89 14.39
C SER A 582 15.19 -0.42 13.93
N TYR A 583 16.04 -1.41 13.72
CA TYR A 583 15.66 -2.77 13.32
C TYR A 583 15.00 -3.54 14.48
N GLN A 584 14.05 -4.41 14.16
CA GLN A 584 13.24 -5.20 15.11
C GLN A 584 13.14 -6.68 14.70
N ASP A 585 13.34 -7.01 13.42
CA ASP A 585 13.34 -8.42 12.95
C ASP A 585 14.69 -9.09 13.23
N PHE A 586 15.76 -8.30 13.15
CA PHE A 586 17.12 -8.75 13.40
C PHE A 586 17.43 -8.49 14.86
N ASN A 587 16.96 -9.38 15.74
CA ASN A 587 17.54 -9.50 17.07
C ASN A 587 18.99 -9.97 16.88
N PHE A 588 19.91 -9.05 16.63
CA PHE A 588 21.33 -9.33 16.76
C PHE A 588 21.60 -9.61 18.23
N ALA A 589 21.84 -10.88 18.53
CA ALA A 589 23.14 -11.30 19.03
C ALA A 589 23.77 -10.30 20.02
N ARG A 590 23.32 -10.33 21.27
CA ARG A 590 24.19 -10.02 22.42
C ARG A 590 25.17 -11.18 22.71
N ASP A 591 25.07 -12.29 22.00
CA ASP A 591 26.00 -13.45 22.09
C ASP A 591 27.27 -13.30 21.26
N ALA A 592 27.48 -12.19 20.54
CA ALA A 592 28.79 -11.92 19.94
C ALA A 592 29.87 -11.52 20.99
N LYS A 593 29.52 -11.47 22.28
CA LYS A 593 30.47 -11.45 23.42
C LYS A 593 30.69 -12.84 24.04
N LEU A 594 30.11 -13.90 23.47
CA LEU A 594 30.30 -15.31 23.88
C LEU A 594 30.86 -16.16 22.73
N ARG A 595 31.71 -15.58 21.88
CA ARG A 595 32.57 -16.34 20.96
C ARG A 595 34.01 -15.94 21.18
#